data_AF-A0AAW2SAE8-F1
#
_entry.id   AF-A0AAW2SAE8-F1
#
_cell.length_a   1.000
_cell.length_b   1.000
_cell.length_c   1.000
_cell.angle_alpha   90.00
_cell.angle_beta   90.00
_cell.angle_gamma   90.00
#
_symmetry.space_group_name_H-M   'P 1'
#
loop_
_entity.id
_entity.type
_entity.pdbx_description
1 polymer ?
#
loop_
_entity_poly.entity_id
_entity_poly.type
_entity_poly.pdbx_seq_one_letter_code
_entity_poly.pdbx_strand_id
1 'polypeptide(L)'
;MVASPLWADLSDLLREYLKFMDDHFRESADLTFLAYRHRNYSKVIEFVQFKERLQRSSHYLMAKIEAPILQLKQNSNNIDEVECILESLRCGTHSLELSNEITSKSLTFNEDLKLRPWWTPTSDKNYLLESVKENLEANGALADSKLSLELKILLERYTNILDFPFQDAVELVFGFSSGQKPFEAPSPDLIDWMNFAVFLNARNLNSHEIKFSDTDPSSTSTWNLVNNMLRKYVTETIRCTGPVVSSPGSHLPFLVQLVTEPLAWHALIIHSCVRSLHPSGKKKKKGGSVDQSNTQLLHEIQNSIQSLCDTIEMVTRWLREQLNTPDDEKFEALFPSILRNGRNDGPGKVFKILESSSSLVKDVEVGARILEAVQSWSPAGVVRKIITGQRSLLSEFLKICELKLKSLQTVRLQL
;
A
#
# COMPACT_ATOMS: atom_id res chain seq x y z
N MET A 1 7.41 -8.39 -4.98
CA MET A 1 8.14 -9.16 -3.95
C MET A 1 9.64 -9.34 -4.24
N VAL A 2 10.11 -9.15 -5.48
CA VAL A 2 11.51 -9.37 -5.92
C VAL A 2 12.58 -8.47 -5.24
N ALA A 3 12.16 -7.45 -4.50
CA ALA A 3 13.03 -6.61 -3.65
C ALA A 3 13.45 -7.31 -2.34
N SER A 4 12.77 -8.38 -1.93
CA SER A 4 13.11 -9.14 -0.74
C SER A 4 14.50 -9.79 -0.88
N PRO A 5 15.30 -9.84 0.20
CA PRO A 5 16.55 -10.60 0.23
C PRO A 5 16.32 -12.13 0.32
N LEU A 6 15.11 -12.57 0.65
CA LEU A 6 14.76 -13.99 0.84
C LEU A 6 14.31 -14.65 -0.48
N TRP A 7 15.26 -14.87 -1.39
CA TRP A 7 14.94 -15.34 -2.75
C TRP A 7 14.44 -16.78 -2.81
N ALA A 8 14.92 -17.67 -1.93
CA ALA A 8 14.52 -19.07 -1.91
C ALA A 8 13.04 -19.23 -1.50
N ASP A 9 12.67 -18.65 -0.36
CA ASP A 9 11.29 -18.68 0.16
C ASP A 9 10.31 -18.02 -0.82
N LEU A 10 10.73 -16.93 -1.46
CA LEU A 10 9.92 -16.26 -2.46
C LEU A 10 9.71 -17.13 -3.71
N SER A 11 10.73 -17.86 -4.14
CA SER A 11 10.65 -18.75 -5.30
C SER A 11 9.69 -19.91 -5.04
N ASP A 12 9.75 -20.48 -3.84
CA ASP A 12 8.87 -21.56 -3.42
C ASP A 12 7.41 -21.09 -3.34
N LEU A 13 7.16 -19.93 -2.72
CA LEU A 13 5.83 -19.34 -2.61
C LEU A 13 5.21 -19.05 -3.99
N LEU A 14 5.98 -18.42 -4.89
CA LEU A 14 5.50 -18.11 -6.24
C LEU A 14 5.23 -19.38 -7.05
N ARG A 15 6.07 -20.41 -6.92
CA ARG A 15 5.89 -21.70 -7.58
C ARG A 15 4.63 -22.42 -7.10
N GLU A 16 4.42 -22.49 -5.79
CA GLU A 16 3.23 -23.10 -5.20
C GLU A 16 1.95 -22.36 -5.58
N TYR A 17 1.99 -21.02 -5.57
CA TYR A 17 0.85 -20.21 -5.95
C TYR A 17 0.48 -20.37 -7.43
N LEU A 18 1.46 -20.35 -8.34
CA LEU A 18 1.21 -20.59 -9.77
C LEU A 18 0.65 -21.98 -10.02
N LYS A 19 1.20 -23.01 -9.35
CA LYS A 19 0.69 -24.38 -9.41
C LYS A 19 -0.77 -24.46 -8.96
N PHE A 20 -1.10 -23.85 -7.83
CA PHE A 20 -2.48 -23.77 -7.33
C PHE A 20 -3.43 -23.16 -8.37
N MET A 21 -3.03 -22.09 -9.03
CA MET A 21 -3.85 -21.44 -10.06
C MET A 21 -4.04 -22.32 -11.29
N ASP A 22 -2.99 -23.00 -11.75
CA ASP A 22 -3.04 -23.92 -12.89
C ASP A 22 -3.94 -25.14 -12.61
N ASP A 23 -3.82 -25.71 -11.41
CA ASP A 23 -4.67 -26.82 -10.95
C ASP A 23 -6.14 -26.37 -10.87
N HIS A 24 -6.40 -25.19 -10.31
CA HIS A 24 -7.74 -24.62 -10.26
C HIS A 24 -8.34 -24.38 -11.66
N PHE A 25 -7.56 -23.86 -12.61
CA PHE A 25 -8.08 -23.63 -13.97
C PHE A 25 -8.40 -24.92 -14.72
N ARG A 26 -7.69 -26.01 -14.40
CA ARG A 26 -7.98 -27.35 -14.91
C ARG A 26 -9.27 -27.90 -14.30
N GLU A 27 -9.37 -27.91 -12.98
CA GLU A 27 -10.51 -28.46 -12.24
C GLU A 27 -11.81 -27.66 -12.47
N SER A 28 -11.72 -26.33 -12.57
CA SER A 28 -12.87 -25.46 -12.83
C SER A 28 -13.54 -25.74 -14.17
N ALA A 29 -12.79 -26.20 -15.18
CA ALA A 29 -13.36 -26.61 -16.46
C ALA A 29 -14.26 -27.83 -16.30
N ASP A 30 -13.79 -28.86 -15.59
CA ASP A 30 -14.53 -30.09 -15.32
C ASP A 30 -15.78 -29.83 -14.48
N LEU A 31 -15.66 -28.98 -13.45
CA LEU A 31 -16.78 -28.55 -12.62
C LEU A 31 -17.85 -27.77 -13.41
N THR A 32 -17.42 -26.96 -14.39
CA THR A 32 -18.33 -26.23 -15.28
C THR A 32 -19.09 -27.20 -16.20
N PHE A 33 -18.40 -28.18 -16.78
CA PHE A 33 -19.05 -29.22 -17.59
C PHE A 33 -20.03 -30.06 -16.77
N LEU A 34 -19.66 -30.42 -15.53
CA LEU A 34 -20.52 -31.18 -14.63
C LEU A 34 -21.79 -30.40 -14.28
N ALA A 35 -21.66 -29.11 -13.90
CA ALA A 35 -22.82 -28.26 -13.61
C ALA A 35 -23.75 -28.10 -14.81
N TYR A 36 -23.18 -27.98 -16.02
CA TYR A 36 -23.96 -27.93 -17.26
C TYR A 36 -24.75 -29.22 -17.50
N ARG A 37 -24.10 -30.38 -17.31
CA ARG A 37 -24.74 -31.71 -17.44
C ARG A 37 -25.89 -31.92 -16.46
N HIS A 38 -25.78 -31.37 -15.25
CA HIS A 38 -26.84 -31.39 -14.24
C HIS A 38 -27.91 -30.30 -14.44
N ARG A 39 -27.86 -29.53 -15.55
CA ARG A 39 -28.77 -28.43 -15.87
C ARG A 39 -28.78 -27.32 -14.81
N ASN A 40 -27.70 -27.17 -14.06
CA ASN A 40 -27.54 -26.11 -13.08
C ASN A 40 -26.88 -24.88 -13.74
N TYR A 41 -27.62 -24.22 -14.62
CA TYR A 41 -27.10 -23.13 -15.43
C TYR A 41 -26.68 -21.89 -14.61
N SER A 42 -27.29 -21.67 -13.43
CA SER A 42 -26.85 -20.62 -12.51
C SER A 42 -25.40 -20.85 -12.05
N LYS A 43 -25.05 -22.10 -11.70
CA LYS A 43 -23.69 -22.45 -11.29
C LYS A 43 -22.69 -22.40 -12.42
N VAL A 44 -23.10 -22.74 -13.65
CA VAL A 44 -22.27 -22.57 -14.85
C VAL A 44 -21.86 -21.09 -15.01
N ILE A 45 -22.80 -20.17 -14.87
CA ILE A 45 -22.53 -18.73 -14.96
C ILE A 45 -21.59 -18.27 -13.83
N GLU A 46 -21.84 -18.70 -12.59
CA GLU A 46 -20.97 -18.38 -11.45
C GLU A 46 -19.54 -18.88 -11.66
N PHE A 47 -19.35 -20.11 -12.15
CA PHE A 47 -18.04 -20.68 -12.40
C PHE A 47 -17.27 -19.94 -13.50
N VAL A 48 -17.96 -19.55 -14.59
CA VAL A 48 -17.35 -18.76 -15.67
C VAL A 48 -16.92 -17.39 -15.15
N GLN A 49 -17.78 -16.70 -14.40
CA GLN A 49 -17.46 -15.38 -13.80
C GLN A 49 -16.33 -15.48 -12.79
N PHE A 50 -16.31 -16.51 -11.95
CA PHE A 50 -15.26 -16.74 -10.96
C PHE A 50 -13.91 -17.01 -11.63
N LYS A 51 -13.90 -17.86 -12.67
CA LYS A 51 -12.71 -18.13 -13.47
C LYS A 51 -12.17 -16.85 -14.13
N GLU A 52 -13.03 -16.07 -14.78
CA GLU A 52 -12.65 -14.80 -15.42
C GLU A 52 -12.07 -13.81 -14.40
N ARG A 53 -12.69 -13.73 -13.21
CA ARG A 53 -12.21 -12.89 -12.11
C ARG A 53 -10.84 -13.34 -11.57
N LEU A 54 -10.57 -14.64 -11.50
CA LEU A 54 -9.27 -15.16 -11.07
C LEU A 54 -8.18 -14.99 -12.14
N GLN A 55 -8.50 -15.21 -13.41
CA GLN A 55 -7.57 -15.00 -14.53
C GLN A 55 -7.08 -13.55 -14.63
N ARG A 56 -7.94 -12.59 -14.26
CA ARG A 56 -7.63 -11.16 -14.24
C ARG A 56 -7.06 -10.66 -12.92
N SER A 57 -6.77 -11.57 -11.98
CA SER A 57 -6.31 -11.17 -10.66
C SER A 57 -4.93 -10.51 -10.74
N SER A 58 -4.80 -9.36 -10.09
CA SER A 58 -3.51 -8.66 -9.95
C SER A 58 -2.42 -9.58 -9.36
N HIS A 59 -2.77 -10.42 -8.38
CA HIS A 59 -1.82 -11.35 -7.74
C HIS A 59 -1.34 -12.41 -8.70
N TYR A 60 -2.26 -13.01 -9.45
CA TYR A 60 -1.93 -14.02 -10.44
C TYR A 60 -1.02 -13.46 -11.53
N LEU A 61 -1.35 -12.28 -12.05
CA LEU A 61 -0.57 -11.63 -13.09
C LEU A 61 0.81 -11.20 -12.57
N MET A 62 0.88 -10.66 -11.35
CA MET A 62 2.16 -10.36 -10.71
C MET A 62 3.00 -11.61 -10.48
N ALA A 63 2.41 -12.72 -10.00
CA ALA A 63 3.16 -13.96 -9.82
C ALA A 63 3.73 -14.50 -11.14
N LYS A 64 2.97 -14.41 -12.25
CA LYS A 64 3.45 -14.78 -13.60
C LYS A 64 4.60 -13.90 -14.09
N ILE A 65 4.69 -12.65 -13.63
CA ILE A 65 5.76 -11.71 -14.00
C ILE A 65 6.97 -11.86 -13.06
N GLU A 66 6.73 -11.97 -11.76
CA GLU A 66 7.78 -11.99 -10.74
C GLU A 66 8.51 -13.33 -10.68
N ALA A 67 7.83 -14.47 -10.91
CA ALA A 67 8.48 -15.78 -10.84
C ALA A 67 9.61 -15.94 -11.86
N PRO A 68 9.44 -15.59 -13.15
CA PRO A 68 10.54 -15.69 -14.11
C PRO A 68 11.63 -14.65 -13.88
N ILE A 69 11.29 -13.44 -13.42
CA ILE A 69 12.30 -12.43 -13.05
C ILE A 69 13.16 -12.93 -11.90
N LEU A 70 12.56 -13.60 -10.91
CA LEU A 70 13.27 -14.17 -9.79
C LEU A 70 14.19 -15.32 -10.22
N GLN A 71 13.72 -16.20 -11.12
CA GLN A 71 14.55 -17.27 -11.69
C GLN A 71 15.75 -16.71 -12.46
N LEU A 72 15.54 -15.68 -13.29
CA LEU A 72 16.63 -14.99 -14.00
C LEU A 72 17.63 -14.35 -13.02
N LYS A 73 17.15 -13.83 -11.89
CA LYS A 73 17.99 -13.23 -10.84
C LYS A 73 18.79 -14.29 -10.08
N GLN A 74 18.21 -15.45 -9.79
CA GLN A 74 18.87 -16.56 -9.10
C GLN A 74 19.94 -17.21 -9.97
N ASN A 75 19.66 -17.37 -11.26
CA ASN A 75 20.53 -18.06 -12.21
C ASN A 75 21.38 -17.10 -13.04
N SER A 76 21.53 -15.84 -12.62
CA SER A 76 22.26 -14.80 -13.38
C SER A 76 23.72 -15.16 -13.70
N ASN A 77 24.28 -16.13 -12.97
CA ASN A 77 25.66 -16.58 -13.11
C ASN A 77 25.80 -17.78 -14.06
N ASN A 78 24.69 -18.37 -14.52
CA ASN A 78 24.67 -19.52 -15.43
C ASN A 78 23.90 -19.15 -16.71
N ILE A 79 24.63 -18.93 -17.79
CA ILE A 79 24.07 -18.47 -19.08
C ILE A 79 23.13 -19.53 -19.70
N ASP A 80 23.45 -20.82 -19.55
CA ASP A 80 22.65 -21.92 -20.11
C ASP A 80 21.29 -22.02 -19.42
N GLU A 81 21.25 -21.81 -18.09
CA GLU A 81 20.00 -21.78 -17.33
C GLU A 81 19.17 -20.54 -17.64
N VAL A 82 19.81 -19.38 -17.81
CA VAL A 82 19.14 -18.13 -18.23
C VAL A 82 18.51 -18.28 -19.61
N GLU A 83 19.22 -18.90 -20.56
CA GLU A 83 18.70 -19.18 -21.89
C GLU A 83 17.49 -20.11 -21.83
N CYS A 84 17.58 -21.21 -21.07
CA CYS A 84 16.46 -22.14 -20.86
C CYS A 84 15.23 -21.46 -20.24
N ILE A 85 15.42 -20.56 -19.27
CA ILE A 85 14.33 -19.77 -18.69
C ILE A 85 13.71 -18.84 -19.74
N LEU A 86 14.52 -18.14 -20.54
CA LEU A 86 14.01 -17.25 -21.58
C LEU A 86 13.24 -18.02 -22.67
N GLU A 87 13.73 -19.20 -23.07
CA GLU A 87 13.02 -20.10 -23.99
C GLU A 87 11.66 -20.52 -23.43
N SER A 88 11.59 -20.88 -22.14
CA SER A 88 10.34 -21.25 -21.47
C SER A 88 9.30 -20.11 -21.46
N LEU A 89 9.78 -18.85 -21.49
CA LEU A 89 8.95 -17.64 -21.61
C LEU A 89 8.67 -17.23 -23.06
N ARG A 90 9.00 -18.08 -24.03
CA ARG A 90 8.98 -17.76 -25.47
C ARG A 90 9.73 -16.46 -25.79
N CYS A 91 10.91 -16.32 -25.20
CA CYS A 91 11.81 -15.18 -25.35
C CYS A 91 11.14 -13.82 -25.04
N GLY A 92 10.20 -13.81 -24.09
CA GLY A 92 9.49 -12.59 -23.66
C GLY A 92 8.23 -12.24 -24.46
N THR A 93 7.89 -13.00 -25.50
CA THR A 93 6.63 -12.79 -26.24
C THR A 93 5.40 -13.04 -25.36
N HIS A 94 5.46 -14.03 -24.46
CA HIS A 94 4.40 -14.31 -23.50
C HIS A 94 4.21 -13.14 -22.50
N SER A 95 5.28 -12.45 -22.12
CA SER A 95 5.22 -11.26 -21.26
C SER A 95 4.64 -10.05 -21.99
N LEU A 96 4.91 -9.90 -23.29
CA LEU A 96 4.34 -8.86 -24.14
C LEU A 96 2.83 -9.10 -24.39
N GLU A 97 2.42 -10.35 -24.61
CA GLU A 97 1.02 -10.75 -24.70
C GLU A 97 0.27 -10.49 -23.38
N LEU A 98 0.89 -10.82 -22.24
CA LEU A 98 0.36 -10.48 -20.91
C LEU A 98 0.18 -8.97 -20.74
N SER A 99 1.15 -8.16 -21.16
CA SER A 99 1.07 -6.69 -21.08
C SER A 99 -0.08 -6.13 -21.91
N ASN A 100 -0.34 -6.68 -23.09
CA ASN A 100 -1.44 -6.27 -23.96
C ASN A 100 -2.81 -6.72 -23.38
N GLU A 101 -2.85 -7.89 -22.75
CA GLU A 101 -4.07 -8.37 -22.08
C GLU A 101 -4.42 -7.54 -20.83
N ILE A 102 -3.40 -7.12 -20.07
CA ILE A 102 -3.54 -6.22 -18.91
C ILE A 102 -4.03 -4.83 -19.31
N THR A 103 -3.57 -4.29 -20.44
CA THR A 103 -4.01 -2.97 -20.92
C THR A 103 -5.41 -2.97 -21.52
N SER A 104 -5.86 -4.11 -22.06
CA SER A 104 -7.16 -4.23 -22.73
C SER A 104 -8.34 -4.54 -21.79
N LYS A 105 -8.09 -4.99 -20.56
CA LYS A 105 -9.15 -5.51 -19.65
C LYS A 105 -8.97 -4.98 -18.23
N SER A 106 -10.05 -4.77 -17.48
CA SER A 106 -9.96 -4.30 -16.09
C SER A 106 -9.35 -5.38 -15.18
N LEU A 107 -8.30 -5.03 -14.44
CA LEU A 107 -7.71 -5.84 -13.39
C LEU A 107 -8.68 -6.07 -12.22
N THR A 108 -8.59 -7.24 -11.59
CA THR A 108 -9.36 -7.56 -10.37
C THR A 108 -8.44 -7.67 -9.16
N PHE A 109 -8.83 -7.02 -8.06
CA PHE A 109 -8.18 -7.15 -6.77
C PHE A 109 -9.00 -8.12 -5.92
N ASN A 110 -8.45 -9.31 -5.70
CA ASN A 110 -9.13 -10.42 -5.01
C ASN A 110 -8.60 -10.65 -3.60
N GLU A 111 -7.77 -9.74 -3.09
CA GLU A 111 -7.32 -9.78 -1.70
C GLU A 111 -8.54 -9.83 -0.79
N ASP A 112 -8.56 -10.80 0.12
CA ASP A 112 -9.52 -10.75 1.19
C ASP A 112 -9.05 -9.72 2.22
N LEU A 113 -9.44 -8.46 1.96
CA LEU A 113 -9.19 -7.36 2.89
C LEU A 113 -9.88 -7.57 4.25
N LYS A 114 -10.74 -8.60 4.39
CA LYS A 114 -11.36 -9.00 5.67
C LYS A 114 -10.52 -10.03 6.44
N LEU A 115 -9.58 -10.73 5.79
CA LEU A 115 -8.58 -11.58 6.46
C LEU A 115 -7.40 -10.76 6.98
N ARG A 116 -7.22 -9.53 6.50
CA ARG A 116 -6.36 -8.58 7.21
C ARG A 116 -6.87 -8.48 8.64
N PRO A 117 -5.98 -8.33 9.63
CA PRO A 117 -6.42 -8.21 11.01
C PRO A 117 -7.57 -7.23 11.16
N TRP A 118 -8.51 -7.48 12.06
CA TRP A 118 -9.71 -6.66 12.28
C TRP A 118 -9.44 -5.17 12.46
N TRP A 119 -8.19 -4.83 12.81
CA TRP A 119 -7.60 -3.51 12.70
C TRP A 119 -7.05 -3.22 11.30
N THR A 120 -7.71 -3.54 10.17
CA THR A 120 -7.29 -3.10 8.81
C THR A 120 -8.43 -2.44 8.04
N PRO A 121 -8.28 -1.20 7.48
CA PRO A 121 -9.42 -0.42 7.03
C PRO A 121 -9.98 -1.04 5.76
N THR A 122 -11.25 -1.41 5.75
CA THR A 122 -12.03 -1.50 4.51
C THR A 122 -12.97 -0.30 4.46
N SER A 123 -13.15 0.29 3.28
CA SER A 123 -13.99 1.50 3.09
C SER A 123 -15.45 1.28 3.47
N ASP A 124 -15.88 0.04 3.62
CA ASP A 124 -17.29 -0.37 3.59
C ASP A 124 -17.77 -0.92 4.95
N LYS A 125 -16.86 -1.30 5.87
CA LYS A 125 -17.22 -1.84 7.18
C LYS A 125 -16.27 -1.38 8.30
N ASN A 126 -16.84 -0.71 9.30
CA ASN A 126 -16.18 -0.36 10.54
C ASN A 126 -16.49 -1.41 11.61
N TYR A 127 -15.66 -2.45 11.71
CA TYR A 127 -15.83 -3.54 12.67
C TYR A 127 -15.50 -3.16 14.13
N LEU A 128 -14.82 -2.02 14.34
CA LEU A 128 -14.67 -1.42 15.68
C LEU A 128 -16.02 -0.94 16.25
N LEU A 129 -17.06 -0.84 15.41
CA LEU A 129 -18.41 -0.46 15.83
C LEU A 129 -19.26 -1.67 16.27
N GLU A 130 -19.01 -2.86 15.73
CA GLU A 130 -19.79 -4.08 16.05
C GLU A 130 -19.42 -4.63 17.42
N SER A 131 -18.13 -4.65 17.80
CA SER A 131 -17.69 -5.09 19.13
C SER A 131 -18.13 -4.15 20.27
N VAL A 132 -18.39 -2.87 19.95
CA VAL A 132 -18.92 -1.88 20.90
C VAL A 132 -20.42 -2.07 21.13
N LYS A 133 -21.15 -2.65 20.17
CA LYS A 133 -22.61 -2.79 20.26
C LYS A 133 -23.04 -4.02 21.06
N GLU A 134 -22.26 -5.10 21.05
CA GLU A 134 -22.54 -6.31 21.84
C GLU A 134 -22.16 -6.19 23.33
N ASN A 135 -21.31 -5.23 23.71
CA ASN A 135 -20.89 -5.04 25.11
C ASN A 135 -21.66 -3.93 25.85
N LEU A 136 -22.68 -3.33 25.23
CA LEU A 136 -23.61 -2.40 25.87
C LEU A 136 -24.80 -3.14 26.47
N GLU A 137 -24.55 -4.23 27.19
CA GLU A 137 -25.54 -4.74 28.13
C GLU A 137 -25.62 -3.82 29.35
N ALA A 138 -26.86 -3.60 29.77
CA ALA A 138 -27.28 -2.63 30.73
C ALA A 138 -26.54 -2.80 32.07
N ASN A 139 -25.50 -2.00 32.31
CA ASN A 139 -25.16 -1.33 33.57
C ASN A 139 -23.87 -0.52 33.38
N GLY A 140 -23.99 0.80 33.35
CA GLY A 140 -22.85 1.69 33.14
C GLY A 140 -21.89 1.67 34.33
N ALA A 141 -20.68 1.17 34.12
CA ALA A 141 -19.42 1.57 34.78
C ALA A 141 -18.24 0.59 34.52
N LEU A 142 -18.44 -0.59 33.92
CA LEU A 142 -17.42 -1.66 33.94
C LEU A 142 -16.88 -2.12 32.56
N ALA A 143 -16.97 -1.30 31.51
CA ALA A 143 -16.61 -1.71 30.15
C ALA A 143 -15.26 -1.17 29.62
N ASP A 144 -14.64 -0.16 30.24
CA ASP A 144 -13.45 0.51 29.67
C ASP A 144 -12.11 -0.24 29.88
N SER A 145 -11.94 -0.97 30.99
CA SER A 145 -10.62 -1.56 31.30
C SER A 145 -10.26 -2.76 30.42
N LYS A 146 -11.26 -3.50 29.93
CA LYS A 146 -11.04 -4.73 29.12
C LYS A 146 -10.59 -4.41 27.70
N LEU A 147 -11.17 -3.38 27.06
CA LEU A 147 -10.81 -2.95 25.71
C LEU A 147 -9.42 -2.31 25.67
N SER A 148 -9.10 -1.48 26.67
CA SER A 148 -7.78 -0.89 26.83
C SER A 148 -6.69 -1.96 27.04
N LEU A 149 -6.99 -3.01 27.80
CA LEU A 149 -6.10 -4.15 28.02
C LEU A 149 -5.92 -4.98 26.74
N GLU A 150 -6.98 -5.24 25.99
CA GLU A 150 -6.90 -5.98 24.72
C GLU A 150 -6.02 -5.24 23.69
N LEU A 151 -6.23 -3.92 23.54
CA LEU A 151 -5.41 -3.11 22.65
C LEU A 151 -3.95 -3.07 23.10
N LYS A 152 -3.68 -3.06 24.41
CA LYS A 152 -2.31 -3.19 24.95
C LYS A 152 -1.67 -4.52 24.55
N ILE A 153 -2.36 -5.64 24.71
CA ILE A 153 -1.85 -6.97 24.33
C ILE A 153 -1.55 -7.02 22.83
N LEU A 154 -2.41 -6.40 22.00
CA LEU A 154 -2.16 -6.32 20.56
C LEU A 154 -0.94 -5.47 20.22
N LEU A 155 -0.77 -4.33 20.89
CA LEU A 155 0.41 -3.49 20.71
C LEU A 155 1.69 -4.18 21.18
N GLU A 156 1.65 -4.93 22.28
CA GLU A 156 2.78 -5.76 22.75
C GLU A 156 3.14 -6.85 21.72
N ARG A 157 2.13 -7.50 21.12
CA ARG A 157 2.36 -8.46 20.02
C ARG A 157 2.93 -7.77 18.78
N TYR A 158 2.45 -6.56 18.46
CA TYR A 158 2.93 -5.79 17.33
C TYR A 158 4.42 -5.42 17.50
N THR A 159 4.83 -4.97 18.68
CA THR A 159 6.24 -4.67 18.97
C THR A 159 7.11 -5.93 18.98
N ASN A 160 6.57 -7.07 19.41
CA ASN A 160 7.27 -8.35 19.29
C ASN A 160 7.53 -8.76 17.84
N ILE A 161 6.61 -8.46 16.90
CA ILE A 161 6.82 -8.68 15.46
C ILE A 161 7.94 -7.77 14.93
N LEU A 162 8.11 -6.58 15.52
CA LEU A 162 9.18 -5.65 15.20
C LEU A 162 10.49 -5.96 15.95
N ASP A 163 10.58 -7.13 16.61
CA ASP A 163 11.71 -7.55 17.44
C ASP A 163 12.11 -6.51 18.50
N PHE A 164 11.12 -5.81 19.06
CA PHE A 164 11.35 -4.72 20.01
C PHE A 164 10.52 -4.88 21.29
N PRO A 165 11.12 -4.69 22.49
CA PRO A 165 10.37 -4.66 23.73
C PRO A 165 9.34 -3.52 23.73
N PHE A 166 8.14 -3.78 24.24
CA PHE A 166 7.04 -2.81 24.21
C PHE A 166 7.39 -1.47 24.88
N GLN A 167 8.06 -1.50 26.04
CA GLN A 167 8.43 -0.28 26.77
C GLN A 167 9.45 0.56 25.98
N ASP A 168 10.46 -0.10 25.43
CA ASP A 168 11.48 0.55 24.59
C ASP A 168 10.83 1.14 23.33
N ALA A 169 9.84 0.45 22.74
CA ALA A 169 9.12 0.91 21.55
C ALA A 169 8.35 2.21 21.84
N VAL A 170 7.69 2.26 23.00
CA VAL A 170 6.99 3.46 23.49
C VAL A 170 7.99 4.60 23.67
N GLU A 171 9.11 4.37 24.34
CA GLU A 171 10.16 5.37 24.56
C GLU A 171 10.77 5.88 23.25
N LEU A 172 10.95 5.00 22.27
CA LEU A 172 11.46 5.35 20.94
C LEU A 172 10.49 6.27 20.18
N VAL A 173 9.19 5.98 20.23
CA VAL A 173 8.14 6.83 19.63
C VAL A 173 8.07 8.20 20.31
N PHE A 174 8.14 8.27 21.64
CA PHE A 174 8.16 9.55 22.35
C PHE A 174 9.48 10.32 22.18
N GLY A 175 10.60 9.63 21.99
CA GLY A 175 11.89 10.20 21.64
C GLY A 175 11.83 11.03 20.36
N PHE A 176 10.93 10.71 19.42
CA PHE A 176 10.72 11.46 18.18
C PHE A 176 10.26 12.91 18.42
N SER A 177 9.38 13.18 19.41
CA SER A 177 8.92 14.56 19.68
C SER A 177 10.01 15.47 20.23
N SER A 178 11.02 14.91 20.90
CA SER A 178 12.07 15.69 21.58
C SER A 178 13.15 16.22 20.64
N GLY A 179 13.17 15.77 19.37
CA GLY A 179 14.23 16.11 18.42
C GLY A 179 15.63 15.59 18.78
N GLN A 180 15.75 14.79 19.84
CA GLN A 180 17.05 14.36 20.39
C GLN A 180 17.75 13.27 19.57
N LYS A 181 17.04 12.59 18.66
CA LYS A 181 17.64 11.62 17.72
C LYS A 181 16.95 11.68 16.34
N PRO A 182 17.68 11.61 15.21
CA PRO A 182 17.07 11.19 13.96
C PRO A 182 16.43 9.82 14.20
N PHE A 183 15.28 9.55 13.60
CA PHE A 183 14.59 8.28 13.74
C PHE A 183 15.36 7.21 12.95
N GLU A 184 16.49 6.78 13.50
CA GLU A 184 17.16 5.54 13.13
C GLU A 184 16.42 4.44 13.87
N ALA A 185 15.23 4.09 13.37
CA ALA A 185 14.58 2.88 13.82
C ALA A 185 15.56 1.71 13.61
N PRO A 186 15.71 0.81 14.58
CA PRO A 186 16.60 -0.34 14.45
C PRO A 186 16.12 -1.37 13.41
N SER A 187 14.97 -1.13 12.75
CA SER A 187 14.42 -1.95 11.66
C SER A 187 14.07 -1.09 10.43
N PRO A 188 14.09 -1.67 9.20
CA PRO A 188 13.82 -0.96 7.95
C PRO A 188 12.34 -0.56 7.73
N ASP A 189 11.41 -0.95 8.60
CA ASP A 189 9.97 -0.81 8.36
C ASP A 189 9.37 0.43 9.06
N LEU A 190 9.77 1.60 8.58
CA LEU A 190 9.31 2.90 9.06
C LEU A 190 7.78 3.07 9.02
N ILE A 191 7.08 2.40 8.10
CA ILE A 191 5.61 2.39 8.05
C ILE A 191 5.02 1.71 9.29
N ASP A 192 5.58 0.59 9.71
CA ASP A 192 5.10 -0.15 10.86
C ASP A 192 5.27 0.64 12.16
N TRP A 193 6.39 1.35 12.30
CA TRP A 193 6.59 2.27 13.41
C TRP A 193 5.57 3.40 13.45
N MET A 194 5.15 3.91 12.28
CA MET A 194 4.10 4.93 12.24
C MET A 194 2.72 4.36 12.60
N ASN A 195 2.41 3.17 12.10
CA ASN A 195 1.19 2.45 12.48
C ASN A 195 1.16 2.21 14.00
N PHE A 196 2.27 1.74 14.58
CA PHE A 196 2.41 1.56 16.03
C PHE A 196 2.14 2.85 16.80
N ALA A 197 2.74 3.99 16.42
CA ALA A 197 2.51 5.26 17.09
C ALA A 197 1.04 5.74 16.99
N VAL A 198 0.40 5.52 15.83
CA VAL A 198 -1.02 5.83 15.63
C VAL A 198 -1.91 4.99 16.55
N PHE A 199 -1.64 3.68 16.67
CA PHE A 199 -2.39 2.80 17.56
C PHE A 199 -2.06 3.03 19.04
N LEU A 200 -0.83 3.42 19.37
CA LEU A 200 -0.45 3.86 20.71
C LEU A 200 -1.24 5.12 21.12
N ASN A 201 -1.42 6.07 20.20
CA ASN A 201 -2.29 7.22 20.44
C ASN A 201 -3.75 6.79 20.69
N ALA A 202 -4.26 5.82 19.91
CA ALA A 202 -5.60 5.27 20.14
C ALA A 202 -5.75 4.60 21.51
N ARG A 203 -4.71 3.91 21.99
CA ARG A 203 -4.68 3.34 23.34
C ARG A 203 -4.73 4.43 24.41
N ASN A 204 -3.92 5.47 24.26
CA ASN A 204 -3.82 6.55 25.25
C ASN A 204 -5.15 7.30 25.45
N LEU A 205 -6.01 7.32 24.43
CA LEU A 205 -7.38 7.82 24.53
C LEU A 205 -8.27 7.00 25.47
N ASN A 206 -8.09 5.67 25.46
CA ASN A 206 -8.93 4.72 26.20
C ASN A 206 -8.34 4.37 27.58
N SER A 207 -7.06 4.67 27.82
CA SER A 207 -6.41 4.45 29.11
C SER A 207 -6.28 5.77 29.87
N HIS A 208 -7.03 5.94 30.96
CA HIS A 208 -6.78 7.00 31.95
C HIS A 208 -5.43 6.84 32.71
N GLU A 209 -4.62 5.85 32.33
CA GLU A 209 -3.37 5.48 33.01
C GLU A 209 -2.18 6.38 32.66
N ILE A 210 -2.14 6.97 31.46
CA ILE A 210 -1.05 7.89 31.11
C ILE A 210 -1.47 9.32 31.49
N LYS A 211 -1.47 9.57 32.80
CA LYS A 211 -1.39 10.95 33.29
C LYS A 211 0.03 11.41 33.01
N PHE A 212 0.18 12.28 32.01
CA PHE A 212 1.36 13.14 31.93
C PHE A 212 1.52 13.78 33.30
N SER A 213 2.73 13.73 33.86
CA SER A 213 3.02 14.49 35.06
C SER A 213 2.74 15.96 34.74
N ASP A 214 1.76 16.56 35.41
CA ASP A 214 1.36 17.99 35.32
C ASP A 214 2.52 18.98 35.58
N THR A 215 3.74 18.48 35.79
CA THR A 215 4.94 19.24 36.11
C THR A 215 5.80 19.59 34.90
N ASP A 216 5.54 19.04 33.71
CA ASP A 216 6.34 19.36 32.51
C ASP A 216 5.48 19.97 31.38
N PRO A 217 5.53 21.30 31.17
CA PRO A 217 4.82 21.98 30.08
C PRO A 217 5.33 21.58 28.68
N SER A 218 6.34 20.70 28.59
CA SER A 218 6.88 20.15 27.35
C SER A 218 6.29 18.79 26.94
N SER A 219 5.39 18.19 27.73
CA SER A 219 4.79 16.89 27.38
C SER A 219 3.89 17.03 26.15
N THR A 220 4.44 16.71 24.98
CA THR A 220 3.71 16.78 23.71
C THR A 220 2.60 15.73 23.72
N SER A 221 1.35 16.13 23.47
CA SER A 221 0.23 15.18 23.36
C SER A 221 0.55 14.11 22.31
N THR A 222 0.13 12.86 22.52
CA THR A 222 0.35 11.81 21.51
C THR A 222 -0.33 12.11 20.17
N TRP A 223 -1.41 12.91 20.19
CA TRP A 223 -2.02 13.46 18.99
C TRP A 223 -1.06 14.34 18.20
N ASN A 224 -0.45 15.33 18.87
CA ASN A 224 0.54 16.23 18.25
C ASN A 224 1.79 15.48 17.79
N LEU A 225 2.25 14.48 18.55
CA LEU A 225 3.35 13.60 18.16
C LEU A 225 3.05 12.90 16.82
N VAL A 226 1.90 12.23 16.72
CA VAL A 226 1.49 11.52 15.50
C VAL A 226 1.32 12.49 14.33
N ASN A 227 0.66 13.63 14.55
CA ASN A 227 0.49 14.67 13.53
C ASN A 227 1.83 15.16 12.98
N ASN A 228 2.78 15.46 13.86
CA ASN A 228 4.11 15.94 13.48
C ASN A 228 4.91 14.87 12.74
N MET A 229 4.82 13.62 13.19
CA MET A 229 5.51 12.49 12.55
C MET A 229 4.99 12.25 11.14
N LEU A 230 3.68 12.13 10.96
CA LEU A 230 3.06 11.94 9.64
C LEU A 230 3.42 13.08 8.69
N ARG A 231 3.29 14.33 9.16
CA ARG A 231 3.64 15.51 8.35
C ARG A 231 5.11 15.52 7.97
N LYS A 232 6.03 15.28 8.92
CA LYS A 232 7.47 15.28 8.68
C LYS A 232 7.85 14.30 7.57
N TYR A 233 7.37 13.05 7.66
CA TYR A 233 7.73 12.03 6.69
C TYR A 233 7.09 12.23 5.34
N VAL A 234 5.85 12.73 5.28
CA VAL A 234 5.24 13.11 4.00
C VAL A 234 6.04 14.23 3.33
N THR A 235 6.41 15.29 4.06
CA THR A 235 7.24 16.39 3.53
C THR A 235 8.59 15.88 3.03
N GLU A 236 9.26 15.05 3.84
CA GLU A 236 10.56 14.49 3.51
C GLU A 236 10.51 13.59 2.28
N THR A 237 9.47 12.77 2.18
CA THR A 237 9.28 11.86 1.04
C THR A 237 9.02 12.64 -0.25
N ILE A 238 8.20 13.69 -0.20
CA ILE A 238 7.98 14.59 -1.33
C ILE A 238 9.29 15.27 -1.74
N ARG A 239 10.06 15.77 -0.77
CA ARG A 239 11.37 16.40 -1.00
C ARG A 239 12.36 15.43 -1.66
N CYS A 240 12.46 14.20 -1.19
CA CYS A 240 13.37 13.20 -1.72
C CYS A 240 12.96 12.66 -3.08
N THR A 241 11.67 12.67 -3.42
CA THR A 241 11.18 12.25 -4.75
C THR A 241 11.59 13.23 -5.86
N GLY A 242 11.85 14.50 -5.51
CA GLY A 242 12.27 15.53 -6.46
C GLY A 242 11.14 16.02 -7.39
N PRO A 243 11.48 16.85 -8.39
CA PRO A 243 10.50 17.53 -9.25
C PRO A 243 9.89 16.63 -10.34
N VAL A 244 10.49 15.48 -10.63
CA VAL A 244 9.97 14.51 -11.60
C VAL A 244 10.05 13.11 -11.00
N VAL A 245 8.90 12.44 -10.90
CA VAL A 245 8.85 11.03 -10.49
C VAL A 245 9.63 10.18 -11.48
N SER A 246 10.82 9.76 -11.07
CA SER A 246 11.70 8.91 -11.88
C SER A 246 11.48 7.43 -11.56
N SER A 247 11.56 6.59 -12.59
CA SER A 247 11.55 5.14 -12.48
C SER A 247 12.91 4.59 -12.94
N PRO A 248 13.48 3.54 -12.30
CA PRO A 248 13.03 2.82 -11.09
C PRO A 248 13.68 3.38 -9.81
N GLY A 249 12.96 3.34 -8.67
CA GLY A 249 13.52 3.68 -7.34
C GLY A 249 13.04 5.01 -6.71
N SER A 250 11.94 5.60 -7.18
CA SER A 250 11.35 6.78 -6.51
C SER A 250 10.79 6.42 -5.13
N HIS A 251 10.76 7.40 -4.22
CA HIS A 251 10.11 7.26 -2.92
C HIS A 251 8.56 7.27 -2.99
N LEU A 252 7.99 7.18 -4.20
CA LEU A 252 6.55 7.17 -4.43
C LEU A 252 5.82 6.00 -3.73
N PRO A 253 6.30 4.74 -3.78
CA PRO A 253 5.64 3.64 -3.07
C PRO A 253 5.54 3.89 -1.56
N PHE A 254 6.60 4.47 -0.97
CA PHE A 254 6.61 4.84 0.44
C PHE A 254 5.59 5.97 0.73
N LEU A 255 5.49 6.98 -0.14
CA LEU A 255 4.47 8.03 -0.02
C LEU A 255 3.04 7.48 -0.09
N VAL A 256 2.81 6.53 -1.00
CA VAL A 256 1.52 5.84 -1.13
C VAL A 256 1.19 5.11 0.17
N GLN A 257 2.13 4.30 0.68
CA GLN A 257 1.96 3.58 1.95
C GLN A 257 1.66 4.51 3.13
N LEU A 258 2.38 5.62 3.27
CA LEU A 258 2.11 6.63 4.30
C LEU A 258 0.65 7.12 4.29
N VAL A 259 0.10 7.37 3.11
CA VAL A 259 -1.27 7.86 2.94
C VAL A 259 -2.31 6.76 3.12
N THR A 260 -2.02 5.54 2.65
CA THR A 260 -2.97 4.43 2.67
C THR A 260 -2.99 3.68 3.99
N GLU A 261 -1.94 3.80 4.81
CA GLU A 261 -1.83 3.10 6.09
C GLU A 261 -1.87 4.07 7.29
N PRO A 262 -0.78 4.67 7.78
CA PRO A 262 -0.81 5.37 9.07
C PRO A 262 -1.69 6.62 9.05
N LEU A 263 -1.76 7.37 7.94
CA LEU A 263 -2.71 8.47 7.77
C LEU A 263 -4.16 7.98 7.73
N ALA A 264 -4.43 6.84 7.08
CA ALA A 264 -5.76 6.25 7.02
C ALA A 264 -6.22 5.81 8.41
N TRP A 265 -5.31 5.24 9.20
CA TRP A 265 -5.56 4.85 10.58
C TRP A 265 -5.93 6.01 11.46
N HIS A 266 -5.11 7.06 11.39
CA HIS A 266 -5.33 8.22 12.21
C HIS A 266 -6.66 8.91 11.85
N ALA A 267 -7.00 8.97 10.57
CA ALA A 267 -8.32 9.44 10.13
C ALA A 267 -9.46 8.58 10.70
N LEU A 268 -9.35 7.25 10.70
CA LEU A 268 -10.36 6.38 11.28
C LEU A 268 -10.54 6.58 12.79
N ILE A 269 -9.43 6.75 13.52
CA ILE A 269 -9.46 7.04 14.97
C ILE A 269 -10.21 8.35 15.20
N ILE A 270 -9.88 9.40 14.46
CA ILE A 270 -10.59 10.69 14.49
C ILE A 270 -12.09 10.49 14.23
N HIS A 271 -12.46 9.79 13.15
CA HIS A 271 -13.86 9.49 12.82
C HIS A 271 -14.58 8.78 13.98
N SER A 272 -13.90 7.84 14.65
CA SER A 272 -14.43 7.13 15.82
C SER A 272 -14.66 8.09 16.99
N CYS A 273 -13.67 8.93 17.31
CA CYS A 273 -13.76 9.92 18.38
C CYS A 273 -14.89 10.92 18.15
N VAL A 274 -15.02 11.49 16.94
CA VAL A 274 -16.10 12.44 16.60
C VAL A 274 -17.47 11.80 16.74
N ARG A 275 -17.62 10.53 16.32
CA ARG A 275 -18.88 9.80 16.50
C ARG A 275 -19.22 9.58 17.97
N SER A 276 -18.22 9.35 18.83
CA SER A 276 -18.43 9.16 20.27
C SER A 276 -18.84 10.44 21.01
N LEU A 277 -18.42 11.60 20.51
CA LEU A 277 -18.78 12.91 21.07
C LEU A 277 -20.24 13.32 20.78
N HIS A 278 -20.90 12.68 19.80
CA HIS A 278 -22.31 12.93 19.51
C HIS A 278 -23.22 12.14 20.46
N PRO A 279 -24.17 12.79 21.16
CA PRO A 279 -25.12 12.08 21.99
C PRO A 279 -26.06 11.26 21.10
N SER A 280 -25.86 9.93 21.07
CA SER A 280 -26.83 9.00 20.52
C SER A 280 -28.18 9.19 21.24
N GLY A 281 -29.21 9.51 20.47
CA GLY A 281 -30.52 9.92 21.00
C GLY A 281 -31.07 8.96 22.05
N LYS A 282 -31.61 9.55 23.13
CA LYS A 282 -32.24 8.93 24.32
C LYS A 282 -31.35 8.61 25.53
N LYS A 283 -30.56 9.56 26.06
CA LYS A 283 -30.26 9.57 27.51
C LYS A 283 -30.39 10.98 28.10
N LYS A 284 -31.21 11.04 29.15
CA LYS A 284 -31.62 12.22 29.93
C LYS A 284 -30.37 12.84 30.58
N LYS A 285 -30.17 14.15 30.39
CA LYS A 285 -29.12 14.95 31.06
C LYS A 285 -29.14 14.69 32.57
N LYS A 286 -28.07 14.13 33.12
CA LYS A 286 -27.68 14.33 34.52
C LYS A 286 -26.41 15.14 34.51
N GLY A 287 -26.52 16.39 34.95
CA GLY A 287 -25.42 17.33 35.05
C GLY A 287 -24.45 16.92 36.15
N GLY A 288 -23.16 16.94 35.81
CA GLY A 288 -22.05 16.81 36.72
C GLY A 288 -20.73 16.82 35.94
N SER A 289 -19.81 17.72 36.29
CA SER A 289 -18.34 17.70 36.09
C SER A 289 -17.75 16.94 34.88
N VAL A 290 -18.26 17.16 33.66
CA VAL A 290 -17.80 16.47 32.42
C VAL A 290 -17.21 17.45 31.38
N ASP A 291 -17.02 18.74 31.72
CA ASP A 291 -16.81 19.79 30.71
C ASP A 291 -15.35 20.09 30.31
N GLN A 292 -14.33 19.84 31.15
CA GLN A 292 -12.94 20.23 30.79
C GLN A 292 -12.20 19.19 29.93
N SER A 293 -12.25 17.91 30.27
CA SER A 293 -11.56 16.84 29.54
C SER A 293 -12.09 16.66 28.12
N ASN A 294 -13.40 16.80 27.93
CA ASN A 294 -14.03 16.75 26.61
C ASN A 294 -13.66 17.97 25.76
N THR A 295 -13.46 19.14 26.36
CA THR A 295 -13.02 20.35 25.64
C THR A 295 -11.58 20.21 25.15
N GLN A 296 -10.68 19.65 25.97
CA GLN A 296 -9.29 19.39 25.56
C GLN A 296 -9.21 18.34 24.46
N LEU A 297 -9.93 17.22 24.58
CA LEU A 297 -9.99 16.19 23.55
C LEU A 297 -10.58 16.72 22.24
N LEU A 298 -11.65 17.52 22.31
CA LEU A 298 -12.25 18.17 21.14
C LEU A 298 -11.22 19.04 20.41
N HIS A 299 -10.46 19.85 21.14
CA HIS A 299 -9.40 20.70 20.59
C HIS A 299 -8.29 19.87 19.92
N GLU A 300 -7.82 18.80 20.56
CA GLU A 300 -6.83 17.88 19.97
C GLU A 300 -7.34 17.21 18.70
N ILE A 301 -8.62 16.80 18.67
CA ILE A 301 -9.24 16.20 17.48
C ILE A 301 -9.36 17.24 16.35
N GLN A 302 -9.81 18.47 16.65
CA GLN A 302 -9.89 19.55 15.66
C GLN A 302 -8.52 19.87 15.06
N ASN A 303 -7.48 19.97 15.90
CA ASN A 303 -6.10 20.18 15.45
C ASN A 303 -5.60 19.01 14.60
N SER A 304 -5.94 17.78 14.98
CA SER A 304 -5.53 16.59 14.22
C SER A 304 -6.25 16.48 12.88
N ILE A 305 -7.54 16.81 12.81
CA ILE A 305 -8.28 16.92 11.55
C ILE A 305 -7.61 17.95 10.64
N GLN A 306 -7.32 19.14 11.16
CA GLN A 306 -6.68 20.19 10.36
C GLN A 306 -5.30 19.75 9.89
N SER A 307 -4.49 19.17 10.78
CA SER A 307 -3.15 18.70 10.43
C SER A 307 -3.15 17.62 9.35
N LEU A 308 -4.10 16.68 9.41
CA LEU A 308 -4.26 15.65 8.39
C LEU A 308 -4.74 16.24 7.06
N CYS A 309 -5.70 17.16 7.08
CA CYS A 309 -6.14 17.87 5.89
C CYS A 309 -4.97 18.58 5.20
N ASP A 310 -4.20 19.39 5.93
CA ASP A 310 -3.03 20.09 5.37
C ASP A 310 -1.99 19.12 4.80
N THR A 311 -1.75 18.00 5.49
CA THR A 311 -0.78 16.98 5.07
C THR A 311 -1.23 16.30 3.78
N ILE A 312 -2.51 15.94 3.66
CA ILE A 312 -3.07 15.34 2.44
C ILE A 312 -3.15 16.37 1.30
N GLU A 313 -3.45 17.64 1.60
CA GLU A 313 -3.44 18.72 0.63
C GLU A 313 -2.05 18.96 0.06
N MET A 314 -1.00 18.82 0.87
CA MET A 314 0.39 18.89 0.41
C MET A 314 0.71 17.77 -0.61
N VAL A 315 0.29 16.53 -0.34
CA VAL A 315 0.41 15.42 -1.30
C VAL A 315 -0.40 15.70 -2.56
N THR A 316 -1.64 16.15 -2.40
CA THR A 316 -2.57 16.45 -3.51
C THR A 316 -2.00 17.52 -4.42
N ARG A 317 -1.42 18.60 -3.86
CA ARG A 317 -0.77 19.67 -4.61
C ARG A 317 0.41 19.15 -5.40
N TRP A 318 1.30 18.40 -4.74
CA TRP A 318 2.46 17.78 -5.40
C TRP A 318 2.03 16.84 -6.54
N LEU A 319 1.01 16.00 -6.34
CA LEU A 319 0.49 15.11 -7.37
C LEU A 319 -0.08 15.88 -8.58
N ARG A 320 -0.79 16.99 -8.36
CA ARG A 320 -1.28 17.85 -9.45
C ARG A 320 -0.12 18.47 -10.21
N GLU A 321 0.91 18.96 -9.53
CA GLU A 321 2.12 19.48 -10.17
C GLU A 321 2.75 18.40 -11.07
N GLN A 322 2.93 17.18 -10.56
CA GLN A 322 3.46 16.05 -11.34
C GLN A 322 2.58 15.68 -12.55
N LEU A 323 1.26 15.75 -12.44
CA LEU A 323 0.33 15.43 -13.54
C LEU A 323 0.25 16.53 -14.59
N ASN A 324 0.49 17.78 -14.19
CA ASN A 324 0.48 18.95 -15.07
C ASN A 324 1.78 19.09 -15.86
N THR A 325 2.89 18.51 -15.39
CA THR A 325 4.15 18.45 -16.16
C THR A 325 3.93 17.73 -17.50
N PRO A 326 4.25 18.38 -18.64
CA PRO A 326 4.11 17.79 -19.97
C PRO A 326 4.87 16.47 -20.13
N ASP A 327 4.31 15.56 -20.91
CA ASP A 327 4.94 14.26 -21.14
C ASP A 327 6.28 14.39 -21.90
N ASP A 328 6.42 15.40 -22.75
CA ASP A 328 7.69 15.71 -23.45
C ASP A 328 8.80 16.12 -22.48
N GLU A 329 8.49 16.92 -21.45
CA GLU A 329 9.46 17.33 -20.44
C GLU A 329 9.92 16.14 -19.58
N LYS A 330 8.98 15.25 -19.22
CA LYS A 330 9.30 13.99 -18.54
C LYS A 330 10.13 13.07 -19.41
N PHE A 331 9.83 13.03 -20.71
CA PHE A 331 10.59 12.25 -21.68
C PHE A 331 12.03 12.74 -21.76
N GLU A 332 12.25 14.05 -21.91
CA GLU A 332 13.59 14.64 -21.94
C GLU A 332 14.36 14.45 -20.62
N ALA A 333 13.67 14.39 -19.48
CA ALA A 333 14.31 14.09 -18.20
C ALA A 333 14.70 12.61 -18.05
N LEU A 334 13.85 11.68 -18.49
CA LEU A 334 14.04 10.23 -18.30
C LEU A 334 14.89 9.58 -19.39
N PHE A 335 14.71 9.99 -20.64
CA PHE A 335 15.34 9.36 -21.80
C PHE A 335 16.87 9.35 -21.74
N PRO A 336 17.56 10.45 -21.34
CA PRO A 336 19.01 10.45 -21.19
C PRO A 336 19.51 9.51 -20.09
N SER A 337 18.73 9.30 -19.02
CA SER A 337 19.10 8.39 -17.93
C SER A 337 19.11 6.92 -18.37
N ILE A 338 18.23 6.59 -19.33
CA ILE A 338 18.13 5.27 -19.95
C ILE A 338 19.20 5.07 -21.02
N LEU A 339 19.64 6.13 -21.70
CA LEU A 339 20.70 6.10 -22.72
C LEU A 339 22.11 6.33 -22.17
N ARG A 340 22.29 6.64 -20.87
CA ARG A 340 23.59 7.06 -20.33
C ARG A 340 24.63 5.94 -20.46
N ASN A 341 25.68 6.19 -21.25
CA ASN A 341 26.85 5.32 -21.44
C ASN A 341 27.79 5.22 -20.21
N GLY A 342 27.35 5.66 -19.04
CA GLY A 342 28.22 5.88 -17.88
C GLY A 342 28.24 4.71 -16.91
N ARG A 343 29.32 3.91 -16.99
CA ARG A 343 29.68 2.68 -16.25
C ARG A 343 28.96 1.42 -16.76
N ASN A 344 29.74 0.36 -16.97
CA ASN A 344 29.33 -0.93 -17.55
C ASN A 344 28.28 -1.73 -16.75
N ASP A 345 27.72 -1.13 -15.70
CA ASP A 345 26.73 -1.68 -14.77
C ASP A 345 25.56 -0.68 -14.63
N GLY A 346 24.48 -0.91 -15.37
CA GLY A 346 23.27 -0.07 -15.32
C GLY A 346 22.21 -0.47 -16.36
N PRO A 347 20.95 0.01 -16.19
CA PRO A 347 19.83 -0.36 -17.06
C PRO A 347 20.06 0.00 -18.54
N GLY A 348 20.84 1.05 -18.83
CA GLY A 348 21.17 1.45 -20.21
C GLY A 348 21.94 0.38 -21.01
N LYS A 349 22.66 -0.53 -20.34
CA LYS A 349 23.31 -1.68 -21.01
C LYS A 349 22.28 -2.66 -21.56
N VAL A 350 21.18 -2.88 -20.83
CA VAL A 350 20.09 -3.77 -21.27
C VAL A 350 19.43 -3.19 -22.51
N PHE A 351 19.11 -1.88 -22.51
CA PHE A 351 18.55 -1.21 -23.68
C PHE A 351 19.48 -1.27 -24.90
N LYS A 352 20.79 -1.09 -24.69
CA LYS A 352 21.77 -1.20 -25.76
C LYS A 352 21.88 -2.62 -26.31
N ILE A 353 21.89 -3.65 -25.45
CA ILE A 353 21.91 -5.05 -25.88
C ILE A 353 20.67 -5.34 -26.72
N LEU A 354 19.48 -4.96 -26.23
CA LEU A 354 18.22 -5.17 -26.95
C LEU A 354 18.17 -4.44 -28.31
N GLU A 355 18.69 -3.20 -28.37
CA GLU A 355 18.79 -2.43 -29.62
C GLU A 355 19.77 -3.07 -30.61
N SER A 356 20.92 -3.53 -30.11
CA SER A 356 21.94 -4.23 -30.92
C SER A 356 21.38 -5.55 -31.45
N SER A 357 20.74 -6.35 -30.59
CA SER A 357 20.10 -7.61 -30.95
C SER A 357 18.96 -7.41 -31.95
N SER A 358 18.15 -6.36 -31.81
CA SER A 358 17.07 -6.06 -32.76
C SER A 358 17.58 -5.83 -34.18
N SER A 359 18.77 -5.22 -34.33
CA SER A 359 19.41 -5.02 -35.65
C SER A 359 20.04 -6.28 -36.27
N LEU A 360 20.36 -7.29 -35.46
CA LEU A 360 21.07 -8.51 -35.87
C LEU A 360 20.14 -9.67 -36.24
N VAL A 361 18.89 -9.65 -35.75
CA VAL A 361 17.92 -10.73 -35.89
C VAL A 361 17.40 -10.82 -37.33
N LYS A 362 17.48 -12.01 -37.95
CA LYS A 362 16.97 -12.30 -39.30
C LYS A 362 15.68 -13.12 -39.24
N ASP A 363 14.79 -12.92 -40.22
CA ASP A 363 13.47 -13.58 -40.32
C ASP A 363 13.54 -15.12 -40.26
N VAL A 364 14.62 -15.70 -40.78
CA VAL A 364 14.85 -17.15 -40.86
C VAL A 364 15.01 -17.80 -39.47
N GLU A 365 15.43 -17.06 -38.44
CA GLU A 365 15.79 -17.61 -37.13
C GLU A 365 14.66 -17.59 -36.09
N VAL A 366 13.70 -16.65 -36.20
CA VAL A 366 12.72 -16.38 -35.14
C VAL A 366 11.28 -16.30 -35.64
N GLY A 367 11.07 -16.32 -36.95
CA GLY A 367 9.77 -16.24 -37.60
C GLY A 367 9.17 -14.83 -37.56
N ALA A 368 8.32 -14.54 -38.55
CA ALA A 368 7.80 -13.20 -38.85
C ALA A 368 7.17 -12.48 -37.64
N ARG A 369 6.44 -13.19 -36.78
CA ARG A 369 5.75 -12.59 -35.61
C ARG A 369 6.73 -12.09 -34.54
N ILE A 370 7.82 -12.82 -34.30
CA ILE A 370 8.82 -12.42 -33.29
C ILE A 370 9.72 -11.33 -33.87
N LEU A 371 10.06 -11.44 -35.16
CA LEU A 371 10.78 -10.39 -35.88
C LEU A 371 10.04 -9.05 -35.81
N GLU A 372 8.72 -9.04 -36.06
CA GLU A 372 7.89 -7.84 -35.99
C GLU A 372 7.84 -7.24 -34.56
N ALA A 373 7.75 -8.09 -33.53
CA ALA A 373 7.77 -7.65 -32.14
C ALA A 373 9.12 -7.03 -31.72
N VAL A 374 10.22 -7.60 -32.21
CA VAL A 374 11.59 -7.12 -31.93
C VAL A 374 11.90 -5.83 -32.71
N GLN A 375 11.41 -5.70 -33.93
CA GLN A 375 11.57 -4.49 -34.76
C GLN A 375 10.68 -3.33 -34.30
N SER A 376 9.53 -3.61 -33.71
CA SER A 376 8.62 -2.57 -33.17
C SER A 376 9.05 -2.03 -31.80
N TRP A 377 10.04 -2.66 -31.15
CA TRP A 377 10.59 -2.21 -29.88
C TRP A 377 11.54 -1.02 -30.07
N SER A 378 11.43 -0.01 -29.20
CA SER A 378 12.40 1.10 -29.13
C SER A 378 12.56 1.61 -27.70
N PRO A 379 13.76 2.07 -27.30
CA PRO A 379 13.97 2.70 -26.00
C PRO A 379 13.01 3.87 -25.76
N ALA A 380 12.79 4.72 -26.77
CA ALA A 380 11.85 5.83 -26.71
C ALA A 380 10.41 5.34 -26.47
N GLY A 381 9.98 4.27 -27.14
CA GLY A 381 8.67 3.65 -26.92
C GLY A 381 8.50 3.14 -25.49
N VAL A 382 9.55 2.56 -24.89
CA VAL A 382 9.53 2.11 -23.49
C VAL A 382 9.41 3.29 -22.53
N VAL A 383 10.18 4.37 -22.74
CA VAL A 383 10.07 5.58 -21.89
C VAL A 383 8.67 6.18 -21.96
N ARG A 384 8.09 6.29 -23.15
CA ARG A 384 6.70 6.77 -23.30
C ARG A 384 5.71 5.89 -22.55
N LYS A 385 5.83 4.57 -22.64
CA LYS A 385 4.99 3.62 -21.87
C LYS A 385 5.17 3.79 -20.36
N ILE A 386 6.40 4.00 -19.87
CA ILE A 386 6.66 4.27 -18.45
C ILE A 386 5.96 5.56 -18.03
N ILE A 387 6.08 6.65 -18.80
CA ILE A 387 5.42 7.94 -18.52
C ILE A 387 3.90 7.78 -18.48
N THR A 388 3.32 7.07 -19.45
CA THR A 388 1.88 6.79 -19.47
C THR A 388 1.44 5.99 -18.23
N GLY A 389 2.18 4.95 -17.86
CA GLY A 389 1.91 4.14 -16.67
C GLY A 389 2.01 4.95 -15.37
N GLN A 390 3.06 5.77 -15.23
CA GLN A 390 3.23 6.68 -14.09
C GLN A 390 2.08 7.68 -14.01
N ARG A 391 1.65 8.26 -15.14
CA ARG A 391 0.53 9.21 -15.18
C ARG A 391 -0.77 8.56 -14.69
N SER A 392 -1.04 7.33 -15.12
CA SER A 392 -2.21 6.57 -14.65
C SER A 392 -2.14 6.30 -13.15
N LEU A 393 -0.99 5.85 -12.64
CA LEU A 393 -0.77 5.59 -11.21
C LEU A 393 -0.96 6.85 -10.35
N LEU A 394 -0.34 7.97 -10.76
CA LEU A 394 -0.44 9.25 -10.06
C LEU A 394 -1.88 9.79 -10.07
N SER A 395 -2.63 9.56 -11.14
CA SER A 395 -4.04 9.93 -11.23
C SER A 395 -4.91 9.13 -10.26
N GLU A 396 -4.72 7.82 -10.16
CA GLU A 396 -5.44 7.00 -9.17
C GLU A 396 -5.06 7.39 -7.74
N PHE A 397 -3.77 7.64 -7.48
CA PHE A 397 -3.34 8.09 -6.16
C PHE A 397 -3.93 9.46 -5.78
N LEU A 398 -4.00 10.39 -6.73
CA LEU A 398 -4.65 11.68 -6.52
C LEU A 398 -6.13 11.51 -6.12
N LYS A 399 -6.87 10.62 -6.77
CA LYS A 399 -8.27 10.32 -6.42
C LYS A 399 -8.39 9.81 -4.99
N ILE A 400 -7.47 8.93 -4.55
CA ILE A 400 -7.44 8.42 -3.17
C ILE A 400 -7.24 9.58 -2.17
N CYS A 401 -6.29 10.48 -2.43
CA CYS A 401 -6.04 11.66 -1.60
C CYS A 401 -7.27 12.57 -1.53
N GLU A 402 -7.90 12.88 -2.67
CA GLU A 402 -9.10 13.72 -2.74
C GLU A 402 -10.28 13.12 -1.97
N LEU A 403 -10.50 11.80 -2.08
CA LEU A 403 -11.54 11.10 -1.33
C LEU A 403 -11.29 11.15 0.18
N LYS A 404 -10.05 10.94 0.63
CA LYS A 404 -9.68 11.04 2.05
C LYS A 404 -9.85 12.46 2.58
N LEU A 405 -9.43 13.47 1.82
CA LEU A 405 -9.61 14.87 2.17
C LEU A 405 -11.10 15.23 2.33
N LYS A 406 -11.94 14.81 1.38
CA LYS A 406 -13.39 15.01 1.45
C LYS A 406 -14.01 14.33 2.67
N SER A 407 -13.55 13.12 3.00
CA SER A 407 -14.00 12.40 4.21
C SER A 407 -13.69 13.18 5.48
N LEU A 408 -12.44 13.65 5.63
CA LEU A 408 -11.99 14.43 6.79
C LEU A 408 -12.70 15.78 6.90
N GLN A 409 -12.92 16.47 5.78
CA GLN A 409 -13.70 17.72 5.76
C GLN A 409 -15.14 17.49 6.21
N THR A 410 -15.74 16.35 5.85
CA THR A 410 -17.08 15.98 6.31
C THR A 410 -17.11 15.77 7.82
N VAL A 411 -16.08 15.14 8.39
CA VAL A 411 -15.93 14.98 9.86
C VAL A 411 -15.74 16.33 10.53
N ARG A 412 -14.96 17.23 9.93
CA ARG A 412 -14.74 18.58 10.46
C ARG A 412 -16.05 19.35 10.60
N LEU A 413 -17.00 19.16 9.69
CA LEU A 413 -18.33 19.78 9.73
C LEU A 413 -19.26 19.17 10.79
N GLN A 414 -18.93 17.99 11.33
CA GLN A 414 -19.70 17.32 12.38
C GLN A 414 -19.28 17.78 13.79
N LEU A 415 -18.11 18.39 13.94
CA LEU A 415 -17.65 19.03 15.17
C LEU A 415 -18.09 20.49 15.23
#